data_AF-F6ITY0-F1
#
_entry.id   AF-F6ITY0-F1
#
_cell.length_a   1.000
_cell.length_b   1.000
_cell.length_c   1.000
_cell.angle_alpha   90.00
_cell.angle_beta   90.00
_cell.angle_gamma   90.00
#
_symmetry.space_group_name_H-M   'P 1'
#
loop_
_entity.id
_entity.type
_entity.pdbx_description
1 polymer ?
#
loop_
_entity_poly.entity_id
_entity_poly.type
_entity_poly.pdbx_seq_one_letter_code
_entity_poly.pdbx_strand_id
1 'polypeptide(L)' 'MTNSELMEQAKNLSAARDNLKMAIDYLDMVSASVNQGNVWAGRLFFADHRAENVVENMQNVADSIMAVSNAICPED' A
#
# COMPACT_ATOMS: atom_id res chain seq x y z
N MET A 1 26.83 2.78 2.91
CA MET A 1 25.85 1.94 3.62
C MET A 1 26.51 0.68 4.15
N THR A 2 26.11 0.23 5.34
CA THR A 2 26.56 -0.98 6.03
C THR A 2 25.58 -2.14 5.82
N ASN A 3 25.98 -3.37 6.14
CA ASN A 3 25.07 -4.53 6.09
C ASN A 3 23.87 -4.40 7.03
N SER A 4 24.02 -3.70 8.17
CA SER A 4 22.93 -3.46 9.11
C SER A 4 21.90 -2.49 8.50
N GLU A 5 22.37 -1.43 7.85
CA GLU A 5 21.51 -0.46 7.17
C GLU A 5 20.77 -1.10 5.98
N LEU A 6 21.46 -1.94 5.19
CA LEU A 6 20.82 -2.70 4.10
C LEU A 6 19.72 -3.66 4.62
N MET A 7 19.96 -4.32 5.76
CA MET A 7 18.97 -5.19 6.40
C MET A 7 17.74 -4.39 6.87
N GLU A 8 17.93 -3.17 7.38
CA GLU A 8 16.85 -2.28 7.77
C GLU A 8 16.02 -1.83 6.56
N GLN A 9 16.68 -1.44 5.47
CA GLN A 9 15.98 -1.10 4.22
C GLN A 9 15.18 -2.28 3.65
N ALA A 10 15.71 -3.50 3.74
CA ALA A 10 15.00 -4.72 3.31
C ALA A 10 13.74 -5.00 4.16
N LYS A 11 13.78 -4.71 5.46
CA LYS A 11 12.60 -4.80 6.34
C LYS A 11 11.55 -3.75 5.96
N ASN A 12 11.96 -2.52 5.72
CA ASN A 12 11.08 -1.44 5.30
C ASN A 12 10.39 -1.76 3.97
N LEU A 13 11.13 -2.29 2.99
CA LEU A 13 10.55 -2.77 1.72
C LEU A 13 9.57 -3.93 1.91
N SER A 14 9.87 -4.88 2.80
CA SER A 14 8.94 -5.98 3.08
C SER A 14 7.63 -5.46 3.68
N ALA A 15 7.70 -4.54 4.63
CA ALA A 15 6.51 -3.93 5.22
C ALA A 15 5.70 -3.14 4.18
N ALA A 16 6.38 -2.36 3.31
CA ALA A 16 5.73 -1.64 2.22
C ALA A 16 5.02 -2.59 1.24
N ARG A 17 5.66 -3.72 0.88
CA ARG A 17 5.06 -4.77 0.05
C ARG A 17 3.81 -5.36 0.70
N ASP A 18 3.87 -5.70 1.99
CA ASP A 18 2.75 -6.35 2.68
C ASP A 18 1.55 -5.39 2.79
N ASN A 19 1.80 -4.10 3.04
CA ASN A 19 0.77 -3.06 3.02
C ASN A 19 0.14 -2.88 1.63
N LEU A 20 0.96 -2.88 0.58
CA LEU A 20 0.47 -2.81 -0.81
C LEU A 20 -0.42 -4.00 -1.15
N LYS A 21 0.01 -5.20 -0.75
CA LYS A 21 -0.77 -6.42 -0.95
C LYS A 21 -2.12 -6.33 -0.26
N MET A 22 -2.15 -5.85 0.99
CA MET A 22 -3.40 -5.69 1.73
C MET A 22 -4.37 -4.72 1.04
N ALA A 23 -3.86 -3.60 0.51
CA ALA A 23 -4.67 -2.64 -0.25
C ALA A 23 -5.26 -3.27 -1.53
N ILE A 24 -4.45 -4.03 -2.28
CA ILE A 24 -4.89 -4.75 -3.49
C ILE A 24 -5.96 -5.79 -3.15
N ASP A 25 -5.70 -6.64 -2.16
CA ASP A 25 -6.62 -7.70 -1.74
C ASP A 25 -7.98 -7.10 -1.29
N TYR A 26 -7.95 -5.93 -0.65
CA TYR A 26 -9.16 -5.20 -0.27
C TYR A 26 -9.95 -4.65 -1.46
N LEU A 27 -9.27 -4.01 -2.43
CA LEU A 27 -9.90 -3.52 -3.65
C LEU A 27 -10.51 -4.66 -4.47
N ASP A 28 -9.82 -5.79 -4.57
CA ASP A 28 -10.32 -6.99 -5.25
C ASP A 28 -11.58 -7.54 -4.57
N MET A 29 -11.61 -7.60 -3.24
CA MET A 29 -12.79 -8.01 -2.48
C MET A 29 -13.99 -7.10 -2.73
N VAL A 30 -13.79 -5.77 -2.71
CA VAL A 30 -14.86 -4.80 -2.97
C VAL A 30 -15.37 -4.94 -4.41
N SER A 31 -14.45 -5.05 -5.38
CA SER A 31 -14.77 -5.24 -6.80
C SER A 31 -15.59 -6.52 -7.03
N ALA A 32 -15.14 -7.65 -6.49
CA ALA A 32 -15.86 -8.93 -6.59
C ALA A 32 -17.26 -8.85 -5.97
N SER A 33 -17.39 -8.19 -4.80
CA SER A 33 -18.69 -8.00 -4.13
C SER A 33 -19.65 -7.19 -5.00
N VAL A 34 -19.18 -6.08 -5.58
CA VAL A 34 -20.00 -5.25 -6.48
C VAL A 34 -20.40 -6.04 -7.74
N ASN A 35 -19.47 -6.78 -8.34
CA ASN A 35 -19.74 -7.59 -9.54
C ASN A 35 -20.73 -8.74 -9.29
N GLN A 36 -20.87 -9.20 -8.04
CA GLN A 36 -21.88 -10.18 -7.63
C GLN A 36 -23.24 -9.54 -7.28
N GLY A 37 -23.40 -8.24 -7.52
CA GLY A 37 -24.65 -7.50 -7.27
C GLY A 37 -24.76 -6.89 -5.88
N ASN A 38 -23.72 -6.98 -5.03
CA ASN A 38 -23.70 -6.30 -3.74
C ASN A 38 -23.30 -4.82 -3.91
N VAL A 39 -24.23 -4.01 -4.42
CA VAL A 39 -24.05 -2.57 -4.63
C VAL A 39 -23.79 -1.82 -3.32
N TRP A 40 -24.21 -2.38 -2.18
CA TRP A 40 -23.94 -1.84 -0.85
C TRP A 40 -22.45 -1.86 -0.50
N ALA A 41 -21.71 -2.89 -0.92
CA ALA A 41 -20.25 -2.95 -0.72
C ALA A 41 -19.54 -1.76 -1.41
N GLY A 42 -19.93 -1.45 -2.65
CA GLY A 42 -19.41 -0.28 -3.38
C GLY A 42 -19.81 1.04 -2.72
N ARG A 43 -21.07 1.18 -2.28
CA ARG A 43 -21.52 2.39 -1.57
C ARG A 43 -20.77 2.60 -0.26
N LEU A 44 -20.62 1.57 0.56
CA LEU A 44 -19.87 1.65 1.83
C LEU A 44 -18.40 1.99 1.59
N PHE A 45 -17.79 1.43 0.54
CA PHE A 45 -16.40 1.74 0.18
C PHE A 45 -16.18 3.25 -0.03
N PHE A 46 -17.12 3.95 -0.67
CA PHE A 46 -17.02 5.40 -0.87
C PHE A 46 -17.59 6.23 0.29
N ALA A 47 -18.68 5.80 0.93
CA ALA A 47 -19.37 6.57 1.96
C ALA A 47 -18.67 6.57 3.33
N ASP A 48 -17.85 5.55 3.62
CA ASP A 48 -17.15 5.37 4.89
C ASP A 48 -15.66 5.76 4.78
N HIS A 49 -15.30 6.60 3.80
CA HIS A 49 -13.92 7.06 3.54
C HIS A 49 -12.89 5.92 3.31
N ARG A 50 -13.35 4.70 3.01
CA ARG A 50 -12.45 3.54 2.79
C ARG A 50 -11.62 3.70 1.53
N ALA A 51 -12.17 4.36 0.51
CA ALA A 51 -11.42 4.74 -0.68
C ALA A 51 -10.26 5.70 -0.34
N GLU A 52 -10.51 6.70 0.52
CA GLU A 52 -9.48 7.64 0.98
C GLU A 52 -8.40 6.91 1.78
N ASN A 53 -8.79 6.01 2.70
CA ASN A 53 -7.84 5.17 3.45
C ASN A 53 -6.95 4.33 2.53
N VAL A 54 -7.49 3.79 1.42
CA VAL A 54 -6.68 3.05 0.44
C VAL A 54 -5.69 3.98 -0.25
N VAL A 55 -6.11 5.18 -0.64
CA VAL A 55 -5.23 6.17 -1.27
C VAL A 55 -4.11 6.60 -0.32
N GLU A 56 -4.44 6.94 0.93
CA GLU A 56 -3.44 7.29 1.95
C GLU A 56 -2.46 6.14 2.20
N ASN A 57 -2.95 4.90 2.30
CA ASN A 57 -2.09 3.74 2.46
C ASN A 57 -1.17 3.53 1.25
N MET A 58 -1.66 3.72 0.02
CA MET A 58 -0.83 3.63 -1.19
C MET A 58 0.22 4.74 -1.25
N GLN A 59 -0.11 5.96 -0.81
CA GLN A 59 0.86 7.04 -0.71
C GLN A 59 1.96 6.71 0.31
N ASN A 60 1.58 6.22 1.50
CA ASN A 60 2.54 5.80 2.53
C ASN A 60 3.48 4.69 2.04
N VAL A 61 2.96 3.74 1.24
CA VAL A 61 3.77 2.70 0.58
C VAL A 61 4.74 3.32 -0.41
N ALA A 62 4.27 4.22 -1.27
CA ALA A 62 5.11 4.90 -2.26
C ALA A 62 6.24 5.69 -1.59
N ASP A 63 5.91 6.45 -0.55
CA ASP A 63 6.88 7.23 0.24
C ASP A 63 7.91 6.32 0.90
N SER A 64 7.49 5.17 1.44
CA SER A 64 8.41 4.18 2.02
C SER A 64 9.36 3.59 0.98
N ILE A 65 8.87 3.28 -0.23
CA ILE A 65 9.70 2.77 -1.33
C ILE A 65 10.68 3.83 -1.80
N MET A 66 10.25 5.09 -1.95
CA MET A 66 11.14 6.20 -2.31
C MET A 66 12.21 6.44 -1.25
N ALA A 67 11.85 6.41 0.03
CA ALA A 67 12.81 6.58 1.12
C ALA A 67 13.89 5.50 1.09
N VAL A 68 13.49 4.24 0.86
CA VAL A 68 14.44 3.13 0.68
C VAL A 68 15.30 3.35 -0.58
N SER A 69 14.69 3.75 -1.69
CA SER A 69 15.40 4.03 -2.95
C SER A 69 16.47 5.09 -2.75
N ASN A 70 16.14 6.21 -2.11
CA ASN A 70 17.06 7.32 -1.87
C ASN A 70 18.16 6.94 -0.86
N ALA A 71 17.86 6.06 0.11
CA ALA A 71 18.87 5.54 1.02
C ALA A 71 19.87 4.61 0.31
N ILE A 72 19.42 3.86 -0.71
CA ILE A 72 20.25 2.90 -1.44
C ILE A 72 21.04 3.57 -2.58
N CYS A 73 20.37 4.40 -3.34
CA CYS A 73 20.89 5.16 -4.46
C CYS A 73 20.59 6.64 -4.21
N PRO A 74 21.37 7.32 -3.35
CA PRO A 74 21.23 8.76 -3.18
C PRO A 74 21.49 9.44 -4.53
N GLU A 75 20.67 10.43 -4.88
CA GLU A 75 21.03 11.34 -5.98
C GLU A 75 22.31 12.10 -5.55
N ASP A 76 23.33 12.07 -6.41
CA ASP A 76 24.67 12.65 -6.16
C ASP A 76 24.65 14.10 -5.66
#